data_AF-A0A0B2VDR8-F1
#
_entry.id   AF-A0A0B2VDR8-F1
#
_cell.length_a   1.000
_cell.length_b   1.000
_cell.length_c   1.000
_cell.angle_alpha   90.00
_cell.angle_beta   90.00
_cell.angle_gamma   90.00
#
_symmetry.space_group_name_H-M   'P 1'
#
loop_
_entity.id
_entity.type
_entity.pdbx_description
1 polymer ?
#
loop_
_entity_poly.entity_id
_entity_poly.type
_entity_poly.pdbx_seq_one_letter_code
_entity_poly.pdbx_strand_id
1 'polypeptide(L)'
;MGGDQIANFDTQRSSAHKIAKRERAFNLVRLESELEREEDRKHRSLNARLGNSLRDEAINDELCQSKCNERLKSGLDMVKAHMAFGSIGVPPVSDSTDLALFCRLDTQHDRCLQDCGFTVQFNMRDYVCKRHYEEMNSLLRCFAYAAPTLKRQCGEERCGPYGDAENTILGRYAHRCRMLVCDIMCTRSVLLRRCGLREGTRATKYLFNYTREQVNQNNQLLT
;
A
#
# COMPACT_ATOMS: atom_id res chain seq x y z
N MET A 1 54.36 25.16 24.54
CA MET A 1 53.24 24.65 25.35
C MET A 1 51.95 25.17 24.73
N GLY A 2 51.04 24.30 24.25
CA GLY A 2 49.75 24.76 23.70
C GLY A 2 49.05 23.85 22.68
N GLY A 3 49.18 22.52 22.78
CA GLY A 3 48.61 21.59 21.79
C GLY A 3 47.48 20.65 22.27
N ASP A 4 47.32 20.45 23.59
CA ASP A 4 46.52 19.33 24.11
C ASP A 4 45.11 19.68 24.64
N GLN A 5 44.66 20.93 24.53
CA GLN A 5 43.36 21.33 25.11
C GLN A 5 42.18 21.31 24.13
N ILE A 6 42.42 21.18 22.81
CA ILE A 6 41.36 21.28 21.80
C ILE A 6 40.69 19.92 21.52
N ALA A 7 41.43 18.81 21.58
CA ALA A 7 40.90 17.46 21.30
C ALA A 7 39.93 16.91 22.38
N ASN A 8 39.97 17.46 23.60
CA ASN A 8 39.17 16.97 24.71
C ASN A 8 37.74 17.58 24.73
N PHE A 9 37.57 18.76 24.13
CA PHE A 9 36.31 19.50 24.12
C PHE A 9 35.32 18.95 23.07
N ASP A 10 35.81 18.55 21.89
CA ASP A 10 34.97 17.98 20.82
C ASP A 10 34.47 16.57 21.14
N THR A 11 35.26 15.78 21.87
CA THR A 11 34.88 14.43 22.31
C THR A 11 33.75 14.47 23.35
N GLN A 12 33.77 15.44 24.27
CA GLN A 12 32.68 15.66 25.24
C GLN A 12 31.39 16.16 24.58
N ARG A 13 31.50 17.03 23.56
CA ARG A 13 30.34 17.58 22.82
C ARG A 13 29.60 16.52 22.00
N SER A 14 30.33 15.57 21.40
CA SER A 14 29.76 14.42 20.67
C SER A 14 29.04 13.43 21.58
N SER A 15 29.57 13.21 22.80
CA SER A 15 28.94 12.35 23.82
C SER A 15 27.63 12.96 24.35
N ALA A 16 27.65 14.26 24.70
CA ALA A 16 26.46 14.98 25.18
C ALA A 16 25.34 15.01 24.12
N HIS A 17 25.70 15.17 22.84
CA HIS A 17 24.72 15.12 21.74
C HIS A 17 24.11 13.73 21.55
N LYS A 18 24.89 12.65 21.72
CA LYS A 18 24.38 11.26 21.67
C LYS A 18 23.45 10.94 22.86
N ILE A 19 23.76 11.44 24.05
CA ILE A 19 22.93 11.30 25.25
C ILE A 19 21.59 12.04 25.06
N ALA A 20 21.63 13.30 24.61
CA ALA A 20 20.42 14.09 24.35
C ALA A 20 19.53 13.48 23.25
N LYS A 21 20.12 12.85 22.22
CA LYS A 21 19.36 12.16 21.16
C LYS A 21 18.67 10.90 21.70
N ARG A 22 19.32 10.15 22.58
CA ARG A 22 18.73 8.99 23.28
C ARG A 22 17.60 9.42 24.20
N GLU A 23 17.80 10.45 25.03
CA GLU A 23 16.76 10.97 25.92
C GLU A 23 15.51 11.45 25.15
N ARG A 24 15.69 12.14 24.02
CA ARG A 24 14.57 12.53 23.15
C ARG A 24 13.86 11.33 22.53
N ALA A 25 14.58 10.28 22.13
CA ALA A 25 13.99 9.05 21.62
C ALA A 25 13.20 8.29 22.71
N PHE A 26 13.72 8.22 23.94
CA PHE A 26 12.99 7.64 25.07
C PHE A 26 11.75 8.45 25.45
N ASN A 27 11.82 9.78 25.37
CA ASN A 27 10.67 10.66 25.59
C ASN A 27 9.60 10.47 24.52
N LEU A 28 9.98 10.30 23.24
CA LEU A 28 9.05 9.98 22.16
C LEU A 28 8.36 8.63 22.37
N VAL A 29 9.11 7.58 22.67
CA VAL A 29 8.53 6.25 22.97
C VAL A 29 7.60 6.30 24.19
N ARG A 30 7.94 7.11 25.20
CA ARG A 30 7.08 7.30 26.37
C ARG A 30 5.78 8.02 26.01
N LEU A 31 5.86 9.10 25.22
CA LEU A 31 4.71 9.85 24.74
C LEU A 31 3.80 9.00 23.85
N GLU A 32 4.36 8.20 22.94
CA GLU A 32 3.61 7.25 22.11
C GLU A 32 2.87 6.22 22.98
N SER A 33 3.54 5.67 23.99
CA SER A 33 2.94 4.71 24.92
C SER A 33 1.89 5.34 25.84
N GLU A 34 2.02 6.62 26.19
CA GLU A 34 1.00 7.38 26.94
C GLU A 34 -0.22 7.68 26.07
N LEU A 35 -0.02 8.06 24.80
CA LEU A 35 -1.08 8.33 23.83
C LEU A 35 -1.90 7.06 23.53
N GLU A 36 -1.23 5.93 23.31
CA GLU A 36 -1.86 4.62 23.07
C GLU A 36 -2.73 4.20 24.27
N ARG A 37 -2.25 4.44 25.51
CA ARG A 37 -3.03 4.16 26.72
C ARG A 37 -4.23 5.09 26.89
N GLU A 38 -4.14 6.35 26.48
CA GLU A 38 -5.28 7.28 26.50
C GLU A 38 -6.35 6.91 25.47
N GLU A 39 -5.94 6.52 24.26
CA GLU A 39 -6.85 6.03 23.23
C GLU A 39 -7.57 4.76 23.71
N ASP A 40 -6.84 3.80 24.28
CA ASP A 40 -7.40 2.59 24.88
C ASP A 40 -8.43 2.90 25.98
N ARG A 41 -8.15 3.89 26.84
CA ARG A 41 -9.06 4.31 27.92
C ARG A 41 -10.32 4.98 27.36
N LYS A 42 -10.18 5.87 26.38
CA LYS A 42 -11.32 6.49 25.69
C LYS A 42 -12.17 5.43 24.98
N HIS A 43 -11.54 4.45 24.35
CA HIS A 43 -12.24 3.40 23.62
C HIS A 43 -13.01 2.47 24.55
N ARG A 44 -12.42 2.07 25.69
CA ARG A 44 -13.11 1.30 26.72
C ARG A 44 -14.25 2.09 27.36
N SER A 45 -14.08 3.40 27.57
CA SER A 45 -15.13 4.28 28.09
C SER A 45 -16.29 4.48 27.10
N LEU A 46 -16.02 4.48 25.79
CA LEU A 46 -17.04 4.54 24.74
C LEU A 46 -17.81 3.22 24.65
N ASN A 47 -17.10 2.09 24.66
CA ASN A 47 -17.70 0.76 24.61
C ASN A 47 -18.52 0.44 25.87
N ALA A 48 -18.12 0.93 27.05
CA ALA A 48 -18.89 0.75 28.29
C ALA A 48 -20.20 1.57 28.34
N ARG A 49 -20.34 2.60 27.49
CA ARG A 49 -21.55 3.45 27.41
C ARG A 49 -22.55 2.98 26.37
N LEU A 50 -22.16 2.05 25.47
CA LEU A 50 -22.96 1.61 24.34
C LEU A 50 -23.22 0.11 24.46
N GLY A 51 -24.20 -0.27 25.29
CA GLY A 51 -24.69 -1.64 25.36
C GLY A 51 -26.01 -1.78 24.59
N ASN A 52 -26.00 -2.44 23.42
CA ASN A 52 -27.17 -3.02 22.73
C ASN A 52 -26.80 -4.14 21.71
N SER A 53 -26.28 -5.22 22.29
CA SER A 53 -26.31 -6.67 21.99
C SER A 53 -26.49 -7.32 20.59
N LEU A 54 -26.91 -6.71 19.48
CA LEU A 54 -26.95 -7.42 18.16
C LEU A 54 -26.78 -6.52 16.93
N ARG A 55 -26.95 -5.19 17.08
CA ARG A 55 -26.50 -4.20 16.07
C ARG A 55 -25.05 -3.79 16.31
N ASP A 56 -24.54 -4.00 17.52
CA ASP A 56 -23.21 -3.59 17.92
C ASP A 56 -22.12 -4.44 17.26
N GLU A 57 -22.33 -5.73 16.99
CA GLU A 57 -21.30 -6.57 16.35
C GLU A 57 -21.00 -6.11 14.92
N ALA A 58 -22.01 -5.94 14.07
CA ALA A 58 -21.81 -5.45 12.70
C ALA A 58 -21.20 -4.04 12.63
N ILE A 59 -21.62 -3.13 13.53
CA ILE A 59 -21.06 -1.77 13.63
C ILE A 59 -19.61 -1.83 14.12
N ASN A 60 -19.31 -2.74 15.06
CA ASN A 60 -17.98 -2.93 15.61
C ASN A 60 -17.04 -3.63 14.61
N ASP A 61 -17.57 -4.51 13.74
CA ASP A 61 -16.87 -5.14 12.63
C ASP A 61 -16.53 -4.11 11.54
N GLU A 62 -17.47 -3.24 11.15
CA GLU A 62 -17.21 -2.12 10.22
C GLU A 62 -16.17 -1.14 10.80
N LEU A 63 -16.26 -0.84 12.10
CA LEU A 63 -15.28 -0.02 12.79
C LEU A 63 -13.90 -0.71 12.85
N CYS A 64 -13.87 -2.02 13.06
CA CYS A 64 -12.66 -2.84 13.08
C CYS A 64 -11.98 -2.84 11.70
N GLN A 65 -12.75 -3.10 10.65
CA GLN A 65 -12.29 -3.04 9.26
C GLN A 65 -11.75 -1.65 8.92
N SER A 66 -12.47 -0.59 9.30
CA SER A 66 -12.06 0.80 9.08
C SER A 66 -10.71 1.09 9.74
N LYS A 67 -10.50 0.64 10.99
CA LYS A 67 -9.19 0.77 11.66
C LYS A 67 -8.09 0.00 10.97
N CYS A 68 -8.34 -1.23 10.52
CA CYS A 68 -7.35 -1.99 9.77
C CYS A 68 -6.97 -1.24 8.48
N ASN A 69 -7.95 -0.72 7.75
CA ASN A 69 -7.74 0.06 6.53
C ASN A 69 -6.96 1.36 6.78
N GLU A 70 -7.27 2.09 7.84
CA GLU A 70 -6.54 3.31 8.22
C GLU A 70 -5.09 3.00 8.64
N ARG A 71 -4.84 1.89 9.34
CA ARG A 71 -3.48 1.42 9.66
C ARG A 71 -2.69 1.05 8.41
N LEU A 72 -3.32 0.38 7.45
CA LEU A 72 -2.68 0.07 6.17
C LEU A 72 -2.37 1.37 5.41
N LYS A 73 -3.34 2.28 5.29
CA LYS A 73 -3.20 3.56 4.57
C LYS A 73 -2.06 4.41 5.13
N SER A 74 -2.03 4.61 6.44
CA SER A 74 -0.94 5.32 7.14
C SER A 74 0.41 4.61 6.99
N GLY A 75 0.42 3.27 6.95
CA GLY A 75 1.60 2.49 6.61
C GLY A 75 2.10 2.74 5.17
N LEU A 76 1.18 2.80 4.21
CA LEU A 76 1.49 3.01 2.80
C LEU A 76 1.98 4.43 2.50
N ASP A 77 1.68 5.42 3.34
CA ASP A 77 2.26 6.76 3.23
C ASP A 77 3.80 6.75 3.41
N MET A 78 4.35 5.71 4.05
CA MET A 78 5.79 5.50 4.18
C MET A 78 6.44 4.80 2.98
N VAL A 79 5.64 4.31 2.02
CA VAL A 79 6.08 3.57 0.84
C VAL A 79 6.07 4.49 -0.37
N LYS A 80 7.12 4.50 -1.20
CA LYS A 80 7.10 5.32 -2.43
C LYS A 80 6.20 4.70 -3.48
N ALA A 81 4.95 5.14 -3.46
CA ALA A 81 3.90 4.75 -4.39
C ALA A 81 3.87 5.63 -5.66
N HIS A 82 3.69 5.02 -6.83
CA HIS A 82 3.32 5.66 -8.08
C HIS A 82 1.95 5.17 -8.60
N MET A 83 0.97 6.08 -8.71
CA MET A 83 -0.36 5.80 -9.29
C MET A 83 -0.34 5.73 -10.84
N ALA A 84 0.69 5.11 -11.40
CA ALA A 84 0.99 5.21 -12.84
C ALA A 84 0.17 4.25 -13.71
N PHE A 85 -0.40 3.20 -13.13
CA PHE A 85 -1.07 2.14 -13.90
C PHE A 85 -2.58 2.30 -14.03
N GLY A 86 -3.12 3.48 -13.69
CA GLY A 86 -4.54 3.78 -13.87
C GLY A 86 -5.43 2.80 -13.10
N SER A 87 -6.33 2.12 -13.80
CA SER A 87 -7.22 1.10 -13.22
C SER A 87 -6.57 -0.25 -12.90
N ILE A 88 -5.29 -0.47 -13.23
CA ILE A 88 -4.58 -1.72 -12.91
C ILE A 88 -4.18 -1.70 -11.44
N GLY A 89 -4.80 -2.56 -10.62
CA GLY A 89 -4.62 -2.59 -9.17
C GLY A 89 -3.32 -3.22 -8.68
N VAL A 90 -2.19 -3.07 -9.38
CA VAL A 90 -0.89 -3.56 -8.90
C VAL A 90 -0.29 -2.63 -7.84
N PRO A 91 0.52 -3.15 -6.90
CA PRO A 91 1.14 -2.32 -5.88
C PRO A 91 2.03 -1.25 -6.52
N PRO A 92 1.83 0.03 -6.18
CA PRO A 92 2.46 1.14 -6.86
C PRO A 92 3.93 1.35 -6.44
N VAL A 93 4.66 0.32 -6.00
CA VAL A 93 5.98 0.49 -5.36
C VAL A 93 7.11 0.78 -6.37
N SER A 94 8.09 1.57 -5.94
CA SER A 94 9.18 2.05 -6.81
C SER A 94 10.49 1.26 -6.67
N ASP A 95 10.75 0.66 -5.50
CA ASP A 95 11.99 -0.08 -5.24
C ASP A 95 11.80 -1.34 -4.36
N SER A 96 12.85 -2.15 -4.24
CA SER A 96 12.81 -3.43 -3.50
C SER A 96 12.51 -3.25 -2.02
N THR A 97 12.91 -2.13 -1.42
CA THR A 97 12.70 -1.85 0.00
C THR A 97 11.23 -1.52 0.23
N ASP A 98 10.67 -0.69 -0.66
CA ASP A 98 9.25 -0.36 -0.71
C ASP A 98 8.38 -1.60 -0.94
N LEU A 99 8.80 -2.51 -1.83
CA LEU A 99 8.10 -3.78 -2.06
C LEU A 99 8.10 -4.66 -0.81
N ALA A 100 9.24 -4.78 -0.11
CA ALA A 100 9.32 -5.55 1.13
C ALA A 100 8.43 -4.95 2.24
N LEU A 101 8.45 -3.62 2.38
CA LEU A 101 7.61 -2.91 3.34
C LEU A 101 6.12 -3.07 2.99
N PHE A 102 5.74 -2.90 1.73
CA PHE A 102 4.39 -3.15 1.24
C PHE A 102 3.91 -4.55 1.62
N CYS A 103 4.69 -5.59 1.32
CA CYS A 103 4.33 -6.97 1.63
C CYS A 103 4.19 -7.24 3.14
N ARG A 104 4.97 -6.55 3.97
CA ARG A 104 4.86 -6.62 5.43
C ARG A 104 3.58 -5.96 5.93
N LEU A 105 3.28 -4.75 5.45
CA LEU A 105 2.08 -4.00 5.84
C LEU A 105 0.81 -4.73 5.43
N ASP A 106 0.78 -5.26 4.20
CA ASP A 106 -0.32 -6.06 3.69
C ASP A 106 -0.52 -7.33 4.52
N THR A 107 0.56 -8.01 4.91
CA THR A 107 0.48 -9.16 5.84
C THR A 107 -0.11 -8.79 7.21
N GLN A 108 0.19 -7.60 7.72
CA GLN A 108 -0.37 -7.13 9.00
C GLN A 108 -1.85 -6.76 8.84
N HIS A 109 -2.21 -6.16 7.71
CA HIS A 109 -3.59 -5.82 7.38
C HIS A 109 -4.46 -7.07 7.23
N ASP A 110 -3.99 -8.10 6.52
CA ASP A 110 -4.69 -9.38 6.42
C ASP A 110 -5.00 -10.00 7.77
N ARG A 111 -3.99 -10.00 8.67
CA ARG A 111 -4.17 -10.54 10.02
C ARG A 111 -5.19 -9.72 10.80
N CYS A 112 -5.12 -8.40 10.71
CA CYS A 112 -6.08 -7.49 11.32
C CYS A 112 -7.50 -7.78 10.81
N LEU A 113 -7.68 -7.97 9.49
CA LEU A 113 -8.98 -8.31 8.91
C LEU A 113 -9.48 -9.69 9.36
N GLN A 114 -8.61 -10.69 9.42
CA GLN A 114 -8.95 -12.02 9.93
C GLN A 114 -9.36 -11.97 11.41
N ASP A 115 -8.67 -11.18 12.23
CA ASP A 115 -9.00 -10.95 13.64
C ASP A 115 -10.37 -10.25 13.79
N CYS A 116 -10.72 -9.38 12.82
CA CYS A 116 -12.04 -8.76 12.72
C CYS A 116 -13.12 -9.68 12.10
N GLY A 117 -12.81 -10.93 11.76
CA GLY A 117 -13.77 -11.89 11.17
C GLY A 117 -14.00 -11.75 9.65
N PHE A 118 -13.22 -10.93 8.95
CA PHE A 118 -13.33 -10.76 7.50
C PHE A 118 -12.45 -11.74 6.72
N THR A 119 -13.01 -12.36 5.69
CA THR A 119 -12.26 -13.17 4.71
C THR A 119 -11.92 -12.35 3.47
N VAL A 120 -10.63 -12.18 3.18
CA VAL A 120 -10.14 -11.50 1.97
C VAL A 120 -10.28 -12.44 0.76
N GLN A 121 -11.01 -12.00 -0.28
CA GLN A 121 -11.37 -12.84 -1.45
C GLN A 121 -10.29 -12.89 -2.54
N PHE A 122 -9.68 -11.75 -2.87
CA PHE A 122 -8.46 -11.68 -3.69
C PHE A 122 -7.46 -10.81 -2.95
N ASN A 123 -6.29 -11.38 -2.67
CA ASN A 123 -5.25 -10.67 -1.97
C ASN A 123 -4.07 -10.40 -2.90
N MET A 124 -3.75 -9.12 -3.12
CA MET A 124 -2.60 -8.71 -3.93
C MET A 124 -1.30 -9.36 -3.43
N ARG A 125 -1.19 -9.60 -2.12
CA ARG A 125 -0.06 -10.32 -1.52
C ARG A 125 0.07 -11.76 -1.98
N ASP A 126 -1.02 -12.47 -2.21
CA ASP A 126 -0.93 -13.87 -2.64
C ASP A 126 -0.29 -14.00 -4.02
N TYR A 127 -0.56 -13.04 -4.91
CA TYR A 127 0.12 -12.97 -6.19
C TYR A 127 1.51 -12.37 -6.05
N VAL A 128 1.60 -11.12 -5.62
CA VAL A 128 2.84 -10.33 -5.66
C VAL A 128 3.83 -10.77 -4.59
N CYS A 129 3.40 -10.87 -3.34
CA CYS A 129 4.31 -11.08 -2.22
C CYS A 129 4.66 -12.55 -1.96
N LYS A 130 3.74 -13.48 -2.22
CA LYS A 130 3.97 -14.92 -1.98
C LYS A 130 4.49 -15.66 -3.21
N ARG A 131 3.89 -15.46 -4.39
CA ARG A 131 4.21 -16.24 -5.59
C ARG A 131 5.18 -15.55 -6.54
N HIS A 132 5.10 -14.23 -6.67
CA HIS A 132 5.83 -13.49 -7.71
C HIS A 132 6.74 -12.38 -7.17
N TYR A 133 7.24 -12.49 -5.95
CA TYR A 133 8.03 -11.44 -5.32
C TYR A 133 9.29 -11.10 -6.12
N GLU A 134 10.08 -12.12 -6.48
CA GLU A 134 11.31 -11.95 -7.25
C GLU A 134 11.05 -11.41 -8.67
N GLU A 135 9.96 -11.86 -9.29
CA GLU A 135 9.57 -11.39 -10.62
C GLU A 135 9.20 -9.91 -10.55
N MET A 136 8.34 -9.51 -9.62
CA MET A 136 7.99 -8.10 -9.37
C MET A 136 9.23 -7.27 -9.10
N ASN A 137 10.10 -7.73 -8.19
CA ASN A 137 11.34 -7.04 -7.81
C ASN A 137 12.24 -6.79 -9.03
N SER A 138 12.36 -7.78 -9.93
CA SER A 138 13.14 -7.63 -11.16
C SER A 138 12.56 -6.59 -12.13
N LEU A 139 11.24 -6.35 -12.07
CA LEU A 139 10.52 -5.43 -12.95
C LEU A 139 10.40 -4.00 -12.39
N LEU A 140 10.65 -3.80 -11.09
CA LEU A 140 10.49 -2.49 -10.42
C LEU A 140 11.25 -1.37 -11.10
N ARG A 141 12.49 -1.63 -11.55
CA ARG A 141 13.29 -0.62 -12.26
C ARG A 141 12.61 -0.14 -13.53
N CYS A 142 12.00 -1.06 -14.29
CA CYS A 142 11.25 -0.71 -15.50
C CYS A 142 9.98 0.07 -15.15
N PHE A 143 9.22 -0.38 -14.14
CA PHE A 143 8.01 0.30 -13.70
C PHE A 143 8.29 1.72 -13.20
N ALA A 144 9.28 1.90 -12.32
CA ALA A 144 9.68 3.20 -11.80
C ALA A 144 10.16 4.14 -12.92
N TYR A 145 10.92 3.61 -13.89
CA TYR A 145 11.39 4.39 -15.03
C TYR A 145 10.25 4.82 -15.97
N ALA A 146 9.28 3.93 -16.22
CA ALA A 146 8.14 4.20 -17.08
C ALA A 146 7.06 5.07 -16.40
N ALA A 147 6.99 5.06 -15.07
CA ALA A 147 5.93 5.69 -14.27
C ALA A 147 5.63 7.16 -14.64
N PRO A 148 6.61 8.06 -14.84
CA PRO A 148 6.32 9.43 -15.22
C PRO A 148 5.68 9.56 -16.60
N THR A 149 5.99 8.65 -17.53
CA THR A 149 5.37 8.63 -18.87
C THR A 149 3.97 8.03 -18.80
N LEU A 150 3.82 6.94 -18.05
CA LEU A 150 2.54 6.29 -17.82
C LEU A 150 1.52 7.26 -17.22
N LYS A 151 1.90 8.03 -16.18
CA LYS A 151 1.04 9.06 -15.58
C LYS A 151 0.58 10.17 -16.53
N ARG A 152 1.35 10.46 -17.59
CA ARG A 152 1.04 11.53 -18.55
C ARG A 152 0.30 11.04 -19.80
N GLN A 153 0.38 9.75 -20.11
CA GLN A 153 -0.07 9.21 -21.40
C GLN A 153 -1.14 8.13 -21.27
N CYS A 154 -1.25 7.54 -20.09
CA CYS A 154 -2.26 6.57 -19.70
C CYS A 154 -3.02 7.16 -18.52
N GLY A 155 -4.03 6.45 -18.01
CA GLY A 155 -4.80 6.98 -16.92
C GLY A 155 -6.12 7.60 -17.38
N GLU A 156 -6.69 8.39 -16.48
CA GLU A 156 -7.99 9.03 -16.61
C GLU A 156 -8.10 9.93 -17.85
N GLU A 157 -7.06 10.71 -18.16
CA GLU A 157 -7.05 11.63 -19.30
C GLU A 157 -7.18 10.93 -20.66
N ARG A 158 -6.83 9.64 -20.75
CA ARG A 158 -6.88 8.88 -22.00
C ARG A 158 -7.96 7.83 -22.02
N CYS A 159 -8.06 7.05 -20.96
CA CYS A 159 -8.94 5.91 -20.92
C CYS A 159 -10.34 6.29 -20.43
N GLY A 160 -10.48 7.41 -19.71
CA GLY A 160 -11.75 7.92 -19.20
C GLY A 160 -11.74 8.10 -17.67
N PRO A 161 -12.74 8.82 -17.14
CA PRO A 161 -12.88 8.96 -15.70
C PRO A 161 -13.10 7.60 -15.04
N TYR A 162 -12.39 7.33 -13.95
CA TYR A 162 -12.54 6.09 -13.17
C TYR A 162 -13.80 6.06 -12.28
N GLY A 163 -14.77 6.95 -12.57
CA GLY A 163 -16.01 7.13 -11.82
C GLY A 163 -17.15 6.20 -12.23
N ASP A 164 -18.29 6.39 -11.57
CA ASP A 164 -19.50 5.58 -11.71
C ASP A 164 -20.17 5.80 -13.07
N ALA A 165 -19.73 5.03 -14.06
CA ALA A 165 -20.53 4.84 -15.26
C ALA A 165 -21.66 3.83 -14.98
N GLU A 166 -22.88 4.30 -15.24
CA GLU A 166 -24.15 3.58 -15.25
C GLU A 166 -24.64 3.05 -13.88
N ASN A 167 -25.90 3.36 -13.55
CA ASN A 167 -26.59 2.90 -12.33
C ASN A 167 -26.91 1.40 -12.35
N THR A 168 -26.64 0.71 -13.48
CA THR A 168 -26.89 -0.72 -13.62
C THR A 168 -25.62 -1.51 -13.35
N ILE A 169 -25.77 -2.64 -12.67
CA ILE A 169 -24.66 -3.55 -12.34
C ILE A 169 -23.90 -3.96 -13.61
N LEU A 170 -24.63 -4.32 -14.67
CA LEU A 170 -24.06 -4.73 -15.96
C LEU A 170 -23.28 -3.59 -16.64
N GLY A 171 -23.82 -2.38 -16.58
CA GLY A 171 -23.18 -1.17 -17.10
C GLY A 171 -21.85 -0.84 -16.42
N ARG A 172 -21.85 -0.90 -15.09
CA ARG A 172 -20.66 -0.69 -14.27
C ARG A 172 -19.56 -1.71 -14.56
N TYR A 173 -19.90 -3.00 -14.72
CA TYR A 173 -18.93 -4.03 -15.11
C TYR A 173 -18.37 -3.79 -16.52
N ALA A 174 -19.23 -3.54 -17.50
CA ALA A 174 -18.81 -3.29 -18.87
C ALA A 174 -17.93 -2.03 -18.99
N HIS A 175 -18.20 -0.99 -18.19
CA HIS A 175 -17.35 0.19 -18.11
C HIS A 175 -15.98 -0.14 -17.51
N ARG A 176 -15.93 -0.81 -16.35
CA ARG A 176 -14.66 -1.21 -15.71
C ARG A 176 -13.80 -2.07 -16.63
N CYS A 177 -14.40 -2.99 -17.37
CA CYS A 177 -13.69 -3.80 -18.37
C CYS A 177 -13.11 -2.94 -19.50
N ARG A 178 -13.88 -1.99 -20.05
CA ARG A 178 -13.41 -1.07 -21.10
C ARG A 178 -12.22 -0.23 -20.62
N MET A 179 -12.32 0.34 -19.42
CA MET A 179 -11.26 1.11 -18.77
C MET A 179 -9.99 0.30 -18.60
N LEU A 180 -10.12 -0.90 -18.03
CA LEU A 180 -9.01 -1.81 -17.76
C LEU A 180 -8.30 -2.25 -19.04
N VAL A 181 -9.04 -2.60 -20.09
CA VAL A 181 -8.46 -2.95 -21.40
C VAL A 181 -7.70 -1.77 -21.99
N CYS A 182 -8.25 -0.56 -21.93
CA CYS A 182 -7.57 0.64 -22.40
C CYS A 182 -6.26 0.89 -21.64
N ASP A 183 -6.29 0.83 -20.31
CA ASP A 183 -5.11 1.06 -19.46
C ASP A 183 -4.02 0.01 -19.70
N ILE A 184 -4.38 -1.26 -19.86
CA ILE A 184 -3.43 -2.33 -20.20
C ILE A 184 -2.77 -2.07 -21.55
N MET A 185 -3.55 -1.69 -22.57
CA MET A 185 -3.01 -1.43 -23.91
C MET A 185 -2.11 -0.20 -23.92
N CYS A 186 -2.50 0.86 -23.21
CA CYS A 186 -1.67 2.05 -23.07
C CYS A 186 -0.37 1.74 -22.33
N THR A 187 -0.49 1.06 -21.18
CA THR A 187 0.64 0.67 -20.32
C THR A 187 1.63 -0.20 -21.09
N ARG A 188 1.15 -1.19 -21.84
CA ARG A 188 1.96 -2.02 -22.74
C ARG A 188 2.78 -1.16 -23.71
N SER A 189 2.14 -0.22 -24.39
CA SER A 189 2.81 0.64 -25.37
C SER A 189 3.94 1.46 -24.74
N VAL A 190 3.70 2.01 -23.55
CA VAL A 190 4.71 2.79 -22.82
C VAL A 190 5.84 1.90 -22.33
N LEU A 191 5.54 0.74 -21.74
CA LEU A 191 6.55 -0.20 -21.23
C LEU A 191 7.47 -0.71 -22.35
N LEU A 192 6.92 -1.08 -23.50
CA LEU A 192 7.71 -1.52 -24.66
C LEU A 192 8.64 -0.42 -25.17
N ARG A 193 8.18 0.84 -25.16
CA ARG A 193 8.97 1.99 -25.63
C ARG A 193 10.03 2.44 -24.63
N ARG A 194 9.73 2.40 -23.33
CA ARG A 194 10.62 2.91 -22.27
C ARG A 194 11.60 1.87 -21.75
N CYS A 195 11.15 0.63 -21.55
CA CYS A 195 12.00 -0.42 -20.99
C CYS A 195 12.66 -1.31 -22.06
N GLY A 196 12.36 -1.08 -23.34
CA GLY A 196 12.80 -1.92 -24.45
C GLY A 196 11.95 -3.18 -24.63
N LEU A 197 12.15 -3.86 -25.77
CA LEU A 197 11.27 -4.96 -26.20
C LEU A 197 11.24 -6.12 -25.20
N ARG A 198 12.41 -6.55 -24.70
CA ARG A 198 12.52 -7.70 -23.78
C ARG A 198 11.88 -7.43 -22.42
N GLU A 199 12.37 -6.42 -21.71
CA GLU A 199 11.87 -6.10 -20.37
C GLU A 199 10.45 -5.54 -20.40
N GLY A 200 10.11 -4.71 -21.39
CA GLY A 200 8.75 -4.22 -21.58
C GLY A 200 7.74 -5.34 -21.86
N THR A 201 8.13 -6.39 -22.60
CA THR A 201 7.27 -7.57 -22.83
C THR A 201 7.08 -8.37 -21.54
N ARG A 202 8.15 -8.61 -20.77
CA ARG A 202 8.07 -9.30 -19.46
C ARG A 202 7.17 -8.53 -18.49
N ALA A 203 7.39 -7.23 -18.37
CA ALA A 203 6.60 -6.32 -17.55
C ALA A 203 5.11 -6.33 -17.95
N THR A 204 4.82 -6.25 -19.24
CA THR A 204 3.45 -6.31 -19.76
C THR A 204 2.78 -7.65 -19.44
N LYS A 205 3.50 -8.76 -19.66
CA LYS A 205 2.98 -10.11 -19.39
C LYS A 205 2.67 -10.29 -17.91
N TYR A 206 3.52 -9.78 -17.04
CA TYR A 206 3.31 -9.79 -15.59
C TYR A 206 2.01 -9.07 -15.21
N LEU A 207 1.83 -7.83 -15.67
CA LEU A 207 0.61 -7.04 -15.40
C LEU A 207 -0.64 -7.74 -15.93
N PHE A 208 -0.58 -8.31 -17.13
CA PHE A 208 -1.69 -9.04 -17.72
C PHE A 208 -2.09 -10.28 -16.92
N ASN A 209 -1.10 -11.06 -16.47
CA ASN A 209 -1.35 -12.24 -15.63
C ASN A 209 -1.94 -11.85 -14.27
N TYR A 210 -1.41 -10.81 -13.64
CA TYR A 210 -1.95 -10.26 -12.40
C TYR A 210 -3.42 -9.87 -12.55
N THR A 211 -3.74 -9.07 -13.57
CA THR A 211 -5.11 -8.63 -13.83
C THR A 211 -6.03 -9.81 -14.13
N ARG A 212 -5.57 -10.81 -14.88
CA ARG A 212 -6.34 -12.01 -15.17
C ARG A 212 -6.68 -12.78 -13.90
N GLU A 213 -5.74 -12.95 -12.99
CA GLU A 213 -6.01 -13.61 -11.70
C GLU A 213 -6.98 -12.79 -10.84
N GLN A 214 -6.80 -11.47 -10.79
CA GLN A 214 -7.72 -10.57 -10.08
C GLN A 214 -9.16 -10.71 -10.57
N VAL A 215 -9.36 -10.78 -11.89
CA VAL A 215 -10.71 -10.98 -12.48
C VAL A 215 -11.23 -12.39 -12.19
N ASN A 216 -10.40 -13.42 -12.30
CA ASN A 216 -10.82 -14.81 -12.09
C ASN A 216 -11.26 -15.07 -10.65
N GLN A 217 -10.51 -14.58 -9.65
CA GLN A 217 -10.86 -14.78 -8.24
C GLN A 217 -12.06 -13.93 -7.83
N ASN A 218 -12.24 -12.73 -8.41
CA ASN A 218 -13.43 -11.90 -8.17
C ASN A 218 -14.70 -12.45 -8.83
N ASN A 219 -14.59 -13.20 -9.93
CA ASN A 219 -15.74 -13.80 -10.63
C ASN A 219 -16.24 -15.12 -10.01
N GLN A 220 -15.50 -15.75 -9.08
CA GLN A 220 -15.92 -16.99 -8.41
C GLN A 220 -17.07 -16.81 -7.39
N LEU A 221 -17.62 -15.60 -7.26
CA LEU A 221 -18.72 -15.24 -6.34
C LEU A 221 -20.01 -14.82 -7.06
N LEU A 222 -20.09 -15.02 -8.39
CA LEU A 222 -21.32 -14.82 -9.19
C LEU A 222 -21.92 -16.14 -9.71
N THR A 223 -21.43 -17.27 -9.23
CA THR A 223 -21.96 -18.64 -9.47
C THR A 223 -22.12 -19.33 -8.15
#